data_AF-A0A154MFM2-F1
#
_entry.id   AF-A0A154MFM2-F1
#
_cell.length_a   1.000
_cell.length_b   1.000
_cell.length_c   1.000
_cell.angle_alpha   90.00
_cell.angle_beta   90.00
_cell.angle_gamma   90.00
#
_symmetry.space_group_name_H-M   'P 1'
#
loop_
_entity.id
_entity.type
_entity.pdbx_description
1 polymer ?
#
loop_
_entity_poly.entity_id
_entity_poly.type
_entity_poly.pdbx_seq_one_letter_code
_entity_poly.pdbx_strand_id
1 'polypeptide(L)'
;MTRKHVIVPPFRDLDPALGVAERLLAQGNPWLAGVAAALPDEDAAADRLNRILAANGAAPRLSRTGNTWRLVQVTSWPGCGDLVAAASGLAELVAFGGWRRLKRCAVCAQAFCDRTAGCSRRWCAGHRPHAESRASGVH
;
A
#
# COMPACT_ATOMS: atom_id res chain seq x y z
N MET A 1 22.41 24.04 -6.86
CA MET A 1 20.98 23.69 -6.79
C MET A 1 20.84 22.37 -6.06
N THR A 2 20.64 22.41 -4.75
CA THR A 2 20.54 21.21 -3.91
C THR A 2 19.23 20.50 -4.23
N ARG A 3 19.30 19.36 -4.94
CA ARG A 3 18.16 18.46 -5.07
C ARG A 3 17.70 18.14 -3.65
N LYS A 4 16.56 18.72 -3.24
CA LYS A 4 15.80 18.22 -2.09
C LYS A 4 15.58 16.75 -2.40
N HIS A 5 16.39 15.89 -1.79
CA HIS A 5 16.07 14.49 -1.69
C HIS A 5 14.79 14.49 -0.87
N VAL A 6 13.66 14.45 -1.56
CA VAL A 6 12.44 13.97 -0.95
C VAL A 6 12.86 12.60 -0.45
N ILE A 7 13.04 12.49 0.86
CA ILE A 7 13.27 11.21 1.52
C ILE A 7 12.03 10.42 1.14
N VAL A 8 12.15 9.61 0.09
CA VAL A 8 11.15 8.60 -0.24
C VAL A 8 11.24 7.68 0.96
N PRO A 9 10.21 7.62 1.83
CA PRO A 9 10.24 6.70 2.95
C PRO A 9 10.54 5.34 2.35
N PRO A 10 11.55 4.63 2.84
CA PRO A 10 11.82 3.32 2.29
C PRO A 10 10.60 2.49 2.68
N PHE A 11 9.66 2.28 1.75
CA PHE A 11 8.36 1.66 2.01
C PHE A 11 8.45 0.25 2.60
N ARG A 12 9.67 -0.31 2.66
CA ARG A 12 10.04 -1.47 3.47
C ARG A 12 9.79 -1.27 4.97
N ASP A 13 9.83 -0.03 5.47
CA ASP A 13 9.57 0.30 6.86
C ASP A 13 8.07 0.14 7.20
N LEU A 14 7.21 0.06 6.16
CA LEU A 14 5.79 -0.28 6.29
C LEU A 14 5.55 -1.81 6.26
N ASP A 15 6.60 -2.62 6.15
CA ASP A 15 6.50 -4.05 6.42
C ASP A 15 6.49 -4.27 7.95
N PRO A 16 5.59 -5.11 8.49
CA PRO A 16 4.85 -6.19 7.82
C PRO A 16 3.46 -5.83 7.28
N ALA A 17 2.94 -4.63 7.57
CA ALA A 17 1.56 -4.24 7.26
C ALA A 17 1.23 -4.30 5.76
N LEU A 18 2.16 -3.84 4.89
CA LEU A 18 1.98 -3.95 3.44
C LEU A 18 2.02 -5.40 2.93
N GLY A 19 2.77 -6.28 3.58
CA GLY A 19 2.75 -7.71 3.28
C GLY A 19 1.38 -8.33 3.56
N VAL A 20 0.73 -7.95 4.67
CA VAL A 20 -0.64 -8.39 5.00
C VAL A 20 -1.64 -7.81 4.01
N ALA A 21 -1.49 -6.54 3.62
CA ALA A 21 -2.34 -5.92 2.60
C ALA A 21 -2.26 -6.65 1.25
N GLU A 22 -1.07 -6.96 0.76
CA GLU A 22 -0.91 -7.72 -0.49
C GLU A 22 -1.50 -9.13 -0.39
N ARG A 23 -1.35 -9.79 0.76
CA ARG A 23 -1.93 -11.12 1.00
C ARG A 23 -3.46 -11.06 0.95
N LEU A 24 -4.08 -10.12 1.65
CA LEU A 24 -5.54 -9.96 1.66
C LEU A 24 -6.09 -9.56 0.29
N LEU A 25 -5.37 -8.71 -0.45
CA LEU A 25 -5.71 -8.40 -1.85
C LEU A 25 -5.62 -9.64 -2.75
N ALA A 26 -4.62 -10.50 -2.55
CA ALA A 26 -4.48 -11.75 -3.29
C ALA A 26 -5.58 -12.76 -2.97
N GLN A 27 -6.06 -12.77 -1.74
CA GLN A 27 -7.19 -13.60 -1.32
C GLN A 27 -8.55 -13.02 -1.76
N GLY A 28 -8.58 -11.88 -2.44
CA GLY A 28 -9.82 -11.25 -2.89
C GLY A 28 -10.65 -10.68 -1.74
N ASN A 29 -10.01 -10.25 -0.64
CA ASN A 29 -10.72 -9.65 0.49
C ASN A 29 -11.62 -8.49 0.00
N PRO A 30 -12.95 -8.56 0.20
CA PRO A 30 -13.90 -7.66 -0.45
C PRO A 30 -13.72 -6.20 -0.03
N TRP A 31 -13.26 -5.95 1.20
CA TRP A 31 -13.03 -4.60 1.71
C TRP A 31 -11.86 -3.92 1.01
N LEU A 32 -10.69 -4.58 0.96
CA LEU A 32 -9.51 -4.03 0.28
C LEU A 32 -9.65 -4.04 -1.24
N ALA A 33 -10.28 -5.08 -1.81
CA ALA A 33 -10.63 -5.10 -3.22
C ALA A 33 -11.56 -3.94 -3.59
N GLY A 34 -12.52 -3.61 -2.71
CA GLY A 34 -13.39 -2.45 -2.84
C GLY A 34 -12.62 -1.12 -2.86
N VAL A 35 -11.57 -0.96 -2.05
CA VAL A 35 -10.69 0.23 -2.11
C VAL A 35 -10.01 0.31 -3.47
N ALA A 36 -9.37 -0.77 -3.94
CA ALA A 36 -8.69 -0.79 -5.23
C ALA A 36 -9.64 -0.60 -6.43
N ALA A 37 -10.89 -1.06 -6.32
CA ALA A 37 -11.92 -0.90 -7.34
C ALA A 37 -12.51 0.51 -7.42
N ALA A 38 -12.33 1.35 -6.39
CA ALA A 38 -12.76 2.75 -6.43
C ALA A 38 -11.88 3.60 -7.36
N LEU A 39 -10.63 3.20 -7.58
CA LEU A 39 -9.73 3.94 -8.45
C LEU A 39 -10.25 3.95 -9.90
N PRO A 40 -10.15 5.09 -10.62
CA PRO A 40 -9.29 6.25 -10.32
C PRO A 40 -9.89 7.31 -9.38
N ASP A 41 -11.10 7.10 -8.83
CA ASP A 41 -11.69 8.01 -7.84
C ASP A 41 -10.97 7.87 -6.48
N GLU A 42 -9.97 8.72 -6.28
CA GLU A 42 -9.14 8.74 -5.08
C GLU A 42 -9.93 9.10 -3.82
N ASP A 43 -10.94 9.96 -3.94
CA ASP A 43 -11.75 10.39 -2.79
C ASP A 43 -12.68 9.24 -2.35
N ALA A 44 -13.32 8.54 -3.30
CA ALA A 44 -14.08 7.34 -3.01
C ALA A 44 -13.22 6.19 -2.44
N ALA A 45 -11.97 6.05 -2.92
CA ALA A 45 -11.01 5.08 -2.39
C ALA A 45 -10.62 5.43 -0.94
N ALA A 46 -10.36 6.70 -0.65
CA ALA A 46 -10.05 7.19 0.69
C ALA A 46 -11.23 6.99 1.65
N ASP A 47 -12.45 7.28 1.22
CA ASP A 47 -13.66 7.06 2.04
C ASP A 47 -13.87 5.58 2.38
N ARG A 48 -13.60 4.66 1.43
CA ARG A 48 -13.64 3.22 1.70
C ARG A 48 -12.57 2.82 2.71
N LEU A 49 -11.35 3.31 2.56
CA LEU A 49 -10.24 2.99 3.45
C LEU A 49 -10.46 3.54 4.88
N ASN A 50 -10.93 4.78 4.98
CA ASN A 50 -11.28 5.44 6.24
C ASN A 50 -12.38 4.68 6.98
N ARG A 51 -13.37 4.11 6.28
CA ARG A 51 -14.41 3.26 6.90
C ARG A 51 -13.85 1.98 7.50
N ILE A 52 -12.90 1.32 6.83
CA ILE A 52 -12.23 0.12 7.36
C ILE A 52 -11.49 0.45 8.66
N LEU A 53 -10.80 1.59 8.69
CA LEU A 53 -10.03 2.05 9.84
C LEU A 53 -10.95 2.45 11.01
N ALA A 54 -11.99 3.25 10.73
CA ALA A 54 -12.94 3.72 11.74
C ALA A 54 -13.70 2.58 12.45
N ALA A 55 -14.00 1.48 11.74
CA ALA A 55 -14.70 0.33 12.31
C ALA A 55 -13.92 -0.41 13.42
N ASN A 56 -12.62 -0.13 13.58
CA ASN A 56 -11.74 -0.85 14.50
C ASN A 56 -11.14 0.03 15.61
N GLY A 57 -11.71 1.22 15.86
CA GLY A 57 -11.29 2.13 16.94
C GLY A 57 -9.92 2.77 16.72
N ALA A 58 -9.19 2.40 15.66
CA ALA A 58 -8.01 3.09 15.20
C ALA A 58 -8.47 4.39 14.55
N ALA A 59 -8.00 5.52 15.06
CA ALA A 59 -8.36 6.84 14.53
C ALA A 59 -7.58 7.32 13.28
N PRO A 60 -6.88 6.54 12.43
CA PRO A 60 -6.34 7.13 11.21
C PRO A 60 -7.43 7.51 10.23
N ARG A 61 -7.46 8.79 9.86
CA ARG A 61 -8.18 9.30 8.68
C ARG A 61 -7.18 9.81 7.67
N LEU A 62 -7.27 9.31 6.45
CA LEU A 62 -6.73 9.96 5.27
C LEU A 62 -7.55 11.23 5.03
N SER A 63 -6.85 12.36 4.98
CA SER A 63 -7.40 13.65 4.63
C SER A 63 -6.61 14.23 3.46
N ARG A 64 -7.33 14.80 2.49
CA ARG A 64 -6.71 15.48 1.37
C ARG A 64 -6.35 16.90 1.76
N THR A 65 -5.09 17.29 1.57
CA THR A 65 -4.59 18.65 1.81
C THR A 65 -3.92 19.13 0.53
N GLY A 66 -4.61 20.00 -0.22
CA GLY A 66 -4.20 20.38 -1.57
C GLY A 66 -4.15 19.15 -2.49
N ASN A 67 -3.04 18.95 -3.18
CA ASN A 67 -2.83 17.82 -4.09
C ASN A 67 -2.13 16.62 -3.41
N THR A 68 -2.12 16.57 -2.08
CA THR A 68 -1.42 15.55 -1.29
C THR A 68 -2.34 14.92 -0.26
N TRP A 69 -2.03 13.68 0.13
CA TRP A 69 -2.76 12.94 1.15
C TRP A 69 -1.98 13.02 2.46
N ARG A 70 -2.66 13.32 3.56
CA ARG A 70 -2.10 13.33 4.91
C ARG A 70 -2.85 12.33 5.78
N LEU A 71 -2.13 11.72 6.70
CA LEU A 71 -2.68 10.82 7.70
C LEU A 71 -2.68 11.54 9.05
N VAL A 72 -3.85 11.65 9.69
CA VAL A 72 -4.05 12.62 10.79
C VAL A 72 -3.91 12.00 12.21
N GLN A 73 -3.91 10.68 12.36
CA GLN A 73 -3.65 9.98 13.63
C GLN A 73 -3.16 8.55 13.35
N VAL A 74 -2.13 8.06 14.04
CA VAL A 74 -1.78 6.63 14.08
C VAL A 74 -1.59 6.25 15.53
N THR A 75 -2.45 5.38 16.03
CA THR A 75 -2.10 4.49 17.13
C THR A 75 -2.46 3.08 16.68
N SER A 76 -1.55 2.46 15.92
CA SER A 76 -1.64 1.02 15.67
C SER A 76 -1.40 0.31 17.01
N TRP A 77 -2.46 -0.21 17.61
CA TRP A 77 -2.34 -1.01 18.83
C TRP A 77 -1.82 -2.43 18.49
N PRO A 78 -0.89 -2.98 19.28
CA PRO A 78 -0.54 -4.39 19.20
C PRO A 78 -1.81 -5.24 19.38
N GLY A 79 -2.09 -6.14 18.43
CA GLY A 79 -3.27 -7.02 18.46
C GLY A 79 -4.44 -6.58 17.57
N CYS A 80 -4.30 -5.52 16.76
CA CYS A 80 -5.29 -5.24 15.71
C CYS A 80 -5.32 -6.36 14.65
N GLY A 81 -6.51 -6.80 14.21
CA GLY A 81 -6.66 -7.89 13.26
C GLY A 81 -6.04 -7.58 11.88
N ASP A 82 -5.75 -8.61 11.09
CA ASP A 82 -5.05 -8.53 9.79
C ASP A 82 -5.62 -7.43 8.85
N LEU A 83 -6.94 -7.23 8.84
CA LEU A 83 -7.58 -6.20 8.02
C LEU A 83 -7.18 -4.77 8.44
N VAL A 84 -7.05 -4.52 9.73
CA VAL A 84 -6.66 -3.21 10.29
C VAL A 84 -5.20 -2.94 10.05
N ALA A 85 -4.35 -3.95 10.25
CA ALA A 85 -2.93 -3.86 9.94
C ALA A 85 -2.73 -3.53 8.44
N ALA A 86 -3.42 -4.26 7.56
CA ALA A 86 -3.39 -4.00 6.13
C ALA A 86 -3.90 -2.60 5.74
N ALA A 87 -5.04 -2.18 6.32
CA ALA A 87 -5.62 -0.87 6.05
C ALA A 87 -4.70 0.27 6.52
N SER A 88 -4.06 0.12 7.68
CA SER A 88 -3.11 1.09 8.22
C SER A 88 -1.90 1.23 7.31
N GLY A 89 -1.27 0.12 6.91
CA GLY A 89 -0.15 0.14 5.97
C GLY A 89 -0.50 0.77 4.61
N LEU A 90 -1.71 0.49 4.09
CA LEU A 90 -2.17 1.11 2.85
C LEU A 90 -2.39 2.62 3.00
N ALA A 91 -2.94 3.07 4.13
CA ALA A 91 -3.13 4.49 4.40
C ALA A 91 -1.79 5.23 4.49
N GLU A 92 -0.79 4.64 5.15
CA GLU A 92 0.56 5.20 5.19
C GLU A 92 1.20 5.25 3.81
N LEU A 93 1.06 4.19 3.00
CA LEU A 93 1.54 4.16 1.62
C LEU A 93 0.94 5.31 0.78
N VAL A 94 -0.37 5.55 0.93
CA VAL A 94 -1.07 6.63 0.23
C VAL A 94 -0.62 8.00 0.73
N ALA A 95 -0.42 8.18 2.03
CA ALA A 95 0.04 9.45 2.59
C ALA A 95 1.43 9.85 2.07
N PHE A 96 2.35 8.89 1.92
CA PHE A 96 3.71 9.16 1.44
C PHE A 96 3.85 9.12 -0.08
N GLY A 97 3.09 8.26 -0.73
CA GLY A 97 3.29 7.88 -2.11
C GLY A 97 2.12 8.13 -3.04
N GLY A 98 0.98 8.59 -2.51
CA GLY A 98 -0.28 8.74 -3.23
C GLY A 98 -0.87 7.41 -3.71
N TRP A 99 -2.06 7.49 -4.31
CA TRP A 99 -2.78 6.32 -4.82
C TRP A 99 -2.11 5.62 -6.00
N ARG A 100 -1.19 6.30 -6.70
CA ARG A 100 -0.40 5.72 -7.82
C ARG A 100 0.39 4.46 -7.45
N ARG A 101 0.60 4.20 -6.16
CA ARG A 101 1.29 3.01 -5.65
C ARG A 101 0.36 1.81 -5.44
N LEU A 102 -0.96 1.99 -5.43
CA LEU A 102 -1.93 0.91 -5.51
C LEU A 102 -2.21 0.63 -6.98
N LYS A 103 -1.63 -0.46 -7.49
CA LYS A 103 -1.62 -0.77 -8.92
C LYS A 103 -2.33 -2.09 -9.20
N ARG A 104 -2.65 -2.33 -10.48
CA ARG A 104 -3.13 -3.63 -10.98
C ARG A 104 -2.02 -4.38 -11.68
N CYS A 105 -1.93 -5.68 -11.42
CA CYS A 105 -0.95 -6.56 -12.03
C CYS A 105 -1.16 -6.60 -13.55
N ALA A 106 -0.08 -6.45 -14.32
CA ALA A 106 -0.13 -6.51 -15.78
C ALA A 106 -0.53 -7.90 -16.35
N VAL A 107 -0.52 -8.96 -15.52
CA VAL A 107 -0.84 -10.34 -15.94
C VAL A 107 -2.24 -10.75 -15.49
N CYS A 108 -2.57 -10.57 -14.20
CA CYS A 108 -3.85 -11.05 -13.64
C CYS A 108 -4.80 -9.93 -13.20
N ALA A 109 -4.50 -8.65 -13.45
CA ALA A 109 -5.27 -7.48 -13.03
C ALA A 109 -5.49 -7.32 -11.50
N GLN A 110 -4.96 -8.24 -10.68
CA GLN A 110 -5.04 -8.20 -9.22
C GLN A 110 -4.33 -6.96 -8.67
N ALA A 111 -4.95 -6.32 -7.67
CA ALA A 111 -4.35 -5.18 -7.01
C ALA A 111 -3.10 -5.57 -6.18
N PHE A 112 -2.10 -4.70 -6.17
CA PHE A 112 -0.87 -4.86 -5.39
C PHE A 112 -0.26 -3.51 -4.99
N CYS A 113 0.65 -3.52 -4.02
CA CYS A 113 1.32 -2.32 -3.52
C CYS A 113 2.73 -2.17 -4.13
N ASP A 114 2.98 -1.06 -4.83
CA ASP A 114 4.29 -0.73 -5.38
C ASP A 114 5.20 -0.07 -4.32
N ARG A 115 5.98 -0.94 -3.66
CA ARG A 115 6.99 -0.59 -2.66
C ARG A 115 8.34 -0.16 -3.26
N THR A 116 8.50 -0.12 -4.58
CA THR A 116 9.77 0.30 -5.20
C THR A 116 9.96 1.81 -5.08
N ALA A 117 11.20 2.27 -4.90
CA ALA A 117 11.50 3.70 -4.76
C ALA A 117 10.92 4.50 -5.95
N GLY A 118 11.15 4.01 -7.18
CA GLY A 118 10.72 4.64 -8.43
C GLY A 118 9.26 4.39 -8.84
N CYS A 119 8.47 3.66 -8.06
CA CYS A 119 7.11 3.26 -8.46
C CYS A 119 7.10 2.55 -9.83
N SER A 120 8.03 1.61 -10.04
CA SER A 120 8.27 0.92 -11.32
C SER A 120 7.72 -0.51 -11.37
N ARG A 121 7.21 -1.06 -10.26
CA ARG A 121 6.68 -2.43 -10.22
C ARG A 121 5.41 -2.52 -11.06
N ARG A 122 5.30 -3.59 -11.86
CA ARG A 122 4.15 -3.87 -12.75
C ARG A 122 3.38 -5.16 -12.41
N TRP A 123 3.89 -5.97 -11.48
CA TRP A 123 3.35 -7.30 -11.19
C TRP A 123 3.06 -7.49 -9.69
N CYS A 124 2.02 -8.26 -9.37
CA CYS A 124 1.75 -8.70 -8.00
C CYS A 124 2.85 -9.67 -7.51
N ALA A 125 2.81 -10.08 -6.25
CA ALA A 125 3.85 -10.94 -5.68
C ALA A 125 3.97 -12.30 -6.39
N GLY A 126 2.84 -12.90 -6.79
CA GLY A 126 2.83 -14.19 -7.51
C GLY A 126 3.30 -14.13 -8.96
N HIS A 127 3.32 -12.95 -9.58
CA HIS A 127 3.82 -12.73 -10.95
C HIS A 127 5.12 -11.93 -10.96
N ARG A 128 5.73 -11.69 -9.79
CA ARG A 128 7.02 -11.03 -9.75
C ARG A 128 8.01 -11.98 -10.40
N PRO A 129 8.78 -11.55 -11.42
CA PRO A 129 9.86 -12.38 -11.92
C PRO A 129 10.76 -12.66 -10.72
N HIS A 130 10.86 -13.93 -10.35
CA HIS A 130 11.87 -14.35 -9.40
C HIS A 130 13.19 -13.87 -10.00
N ALA A 131 13.88 -12.97 -9.29
CA ALA A 131 15.27 -12.73 -9.63
C ALA A 131 15.91 -14.11 -9.45
N GLU A 132 16.19 -14.79 -10.56
CA GLU A 132 17.03 -15.97 -10.53
C GLU A 132 18.23 -15.58 -9.70
N SER A 133 18.35 -16.18 -8.52
CA SER A 133 19.55 -16.09 -7.71
C SER A 133 20.67 -16.40 -8.68
N ARG A 134 21.49 -15.40 -9.03
CA ARG A 134 22.74 -15.62 -9.73
C ARG A 134 23.55 -16.54 -8.85
N ALA A 135 23.44 -17.84 -9.11
CA ALA A 135 24.39 -18.84 -8.70
C ALA A 135 25.66 -18.56 -9.52
N SER A 136 26.41 -17.53 -9.11
CA SER A 136 27.84 -17.50 -9.34
C SER A 136 28.41 -18.33 -8.18
N GLY A 137 28.81 -19.59 -8.36
CA GLY A 137 29.57 -20.06 -9.51
C GLY A 137 30.91 -19.34 -9.49
N VAL A 138 31.73 -19.62 -8.48
CA VAL A 138 33.16 -19.30 -8.47
C VAL A 138 33.88 -20.60 -8.18
N HIS A 139 34.66 -20.99 -9.19
CA HIS A 139 35.63 -22.06 -9.21
C HIS A 139 36.75 -21.85 -8.20
#